data_AF-A0A2V9QMP1-F1
#
_entry.id   AF-A0A2V9QMP1-F1
#
_cell.length_a   1.000
_cell.length_b   1.000
_cell.length_c   1.000
_cell.angle_alpha   90.00
_cell.angle_beta   90.00
_cell.angle_gamma   90.00
#
_symmetry.space_group_name_H-M   'P 1'
#
loop_
_entity.id
_entity.type
_entity.pdbx_description
1 polymer ?
#
loop_
_entity_poly.entity_id
_entity_poly.type
_entity_poly.pdbx_seq_one_letter_code
_entity_poly.pdbx_strand_id
1 'polypeptide(L)'
;MFWFYLYLVQVRRFGQAEGAWLTTLPWIFASLTTFGGGYLSDQLIKTRLGIDWGRRSVPMACQGVAAVLLCVGARVENGYLAVAILSLCTGVILGAEGAYWASANQISGKHAGFTGGLMNTGGNLGGVISPTLTPILAEHFGWVHALDFAGLIAVGAALLWLWISPSRQIKGQLISAPSIQEVT
;
A
#
# COMPACT_ATOMS: atom_id res chain seq x y z
N MET A 1 10.79 4.26 3.12
CA MET A 1 11.90 3.33 2.81
C MET A 1 13.28 4.01 2.92
N PHE A 2 13.55 5.12 2.24
CA PHE A 2 14.85 5.81 2.37
C PHE A 2 15.22 6.24 3.80
N TRP A 3 14.25 6.72 4.57
CA TRP A 3 14.48 7.10 5.97
C TRP A 3 14.79 5.91 6.87
N PHE A 4 14.45 4.67 6.47
CA PHE A 4 14.63 3.47 7.30
C PHE A 4 16.11 3.18 7.55
N TYR A 5 16.95 3.28 6.51
CA TYR A 5 18.40 3.16 6.67
C TYR A 5 18.96 4.26 7.61
N LEU A 6 18.55 5.51 7.40
CA LEU A 6 18.95 6.62 8.26
C LEU A 6 18.54 6.39 9.72
N TYR A 7 17.33 5.89 9.95
CA TYR A 7 16.85 5.56 11.28
C TYR A 7 17.72 4.47 11.96
N LEU A 8 18.07 3.41 11.24
CA LEU A 8 18.91 2.34 11.79
C LEU A 8 20.33 2.80 12.11
N VAL A 9 20.93 3.61 11.24
CA VAL A 9 22.32 4.06 11.40
C VAL A 9 22.42 5.23 12.39
N GLN A 10 21.55 6.25 12.28
CA GLN A 10 21.64 7.46 13.09
C GLN A 10 21.00 7.33 14.47
N VAL A 11 19.84 6.68 14.57
CA VAL A 11 19.10 6.57 15.85
C VAL A 11 19.50 5.31 16.59
N ARG A 12 19.52 4.17 15.90
CA ARG A 12 19.78 2.87 16.54
C ARG A 12 21.25 2.47 16.54
N ARG A 13 22.12 3.29 15.94
CA ARG A 13 23.59 3.13 15.93
C ARG A 13 24.08 1.77 15.42
N PHE A 14 23.33 1.14 14.52
CA PHE A 14 23.79 -0.07 13.84
C PHE A 14 24.98 0.23 12.93
N GLY A 15 25.89 -0.73 12.78
CA GLY A 15 27.00 -0.63 11.84
C GLY A 15 26.50 -0.50 10.41
N GLN A 16 27.22 0.22 9.54
CA GLN A 16 26.76 0.51 8.17
C GLN A 16 26.43 -0.76 7.36
N ALA A 17 27.25 -1.82 7.50
CA ALA A 17 27.05 -3.09 6.84
C ALA A 17 25.83 -3.86 7.38
N GLU A 18 25.59 -3.79 8.69
CA GLU A 18 24.44 -4.43 9.34
C GLU A 18 23.14 -3.70 8.99
N GLY A 19 23.15 -2.37 9.03
CA GLY A 19 22.02 -1.54 8.57
C GLY A 19 21.65 -1.83 7.12
N ALA A 20 22.63 -2.00 6.24
CA ALA A 20 22.39 -2.36 4.83
C ALA A 20 21.65 -3.71 4.71
N TRP A 21 22.12 -4.76 5.39
CA TRP A 21 21.45 -6.06 5.36
C TRP A 21 20.03 -6.01 5.95
N LEU A 22 19.84 -5.28 7.05
CA LEU A 22 18.53 -5.13 7.68
C LEU A 22 17.54 -4.36 6.80
N THR A 23 18.01 -3.47 5.91
CA THR A 23 17.13 -2.79 4.95
C THR A 23 16.64 -3.67 3.79
N THR A 24 17.18 -4.87 3.63
CA THR A 24 16.68 -5.86 2.67
C THR A 24 15.42 -6.57 3.19
N LEU A 25 15.25 -6.68 4.52
CA LEU A 25 14.10 -7.36 5.14
C LEU A 25 12.74 -6.79 4.69
N PRO A 26 12.51 -5.46 4.68
CA PRO A 26 11.26 -4.88 4.18
C PRO A 26 10.90 -5.36 2.77
N TRP A 27 11.88 -5.52 1.88
CA TRP A 27 11.66 -5.94 0.50
C TRP A 27 11.23 -7.40 0.40
N ILE A 28 11.81 -8.27 1.23
CA ILE A 28 11.42 -9.69 1.30
C ILE A 28 9.96 -9.79 1.79
N PHE A 29 9.63 -9.11 2.88
CA PHE A 29 8.27 -9.08 3.41
C PHE A 29 7.29 -8.52 2.38
N ALA A 30 7.63 -7.39 1.75
CA ALA A 30 6.80 -6.79 0.70
C ALA A 30 6.56 -7.72 -0.48
N SER A 31 7.56 -8.47 -0.91
CA SER A 31 7.40 -9.40 -2.02
C SER A 31 6.34 -10.47 -1.67
N LEU A 32 6.46 -11.08 -0.49
CA LEU A 32 5.53 -12.12 -0.03
C LEU A 32 4.10 -11.60 0.18
N THR A 33 3.97 -10.45 0.85
CA THR A 33 2.66 -9.87 1.15
C THR A 33 1.96 -9.30 -0.08
N THR A 34 2.69 -8.83 -1.10
CA THR A 34 2.08 -8.33 -2.35
C THR A 34 1.35 -9.44 -3.09
N PHE A 35 1.97 -10.61 -3.23
CA PHE A 35 1.31 -11.78 -3.80
C PHE A 35 0.12 -12.24 -2.94
N GLY A 36 0.33 -12.31 -1.61
CA GLY A 36 -0.71 -12.73 -0.67
C GLY A 36 -1.92 -11.80 -0.63
N GLY A 37 -1.70 -10.48 -0.64
CA GLY A 37 -2.74 -9.46 -0.57
C GLY A 37 -3.59 -9.41 -1.85
N GLY A 38 -2.96 -9.51 -3.02
CA GLY A 38 -3.67 -9.65 -4.30
C GLY A 38 -4.54 -10.90 -4.33
N TYR A 39 -3.96 -12.06 -3.97
CA TYR A 39 -4.69 -13.33 -3.91
C TYR A 39 -5.85 -13.28 -2.92
N LEU A 40 -5.64 -12.74 -1.71
CA LEU A 40 -6.69 -12.60 -0.70
C LEU A 40 -7.82 -11.71 -1.20
N SER A 41 -7.51 -10.61 -1.89
CA SER A 41 -8.52 -9.74 -2.47
C SER A 41 -9.35 -10.46 -3.52
N ASP A 42 -8.72 -11.25 -4.40
CA ASP A 42 -9.41 -12.04 -5.42
C ASP A 42 -10.32 -13.12 -4.81
N GLN A 43 -9.89 -13.73 -3.70
CA GLN A 43 -10.72 -14.71 -2.98
C GLN A 43 -11.90 -14.04 -2.27
N LEU A 44 -11.70 -12.88 -1.65
CA LEU A 44 -12.77 -12.17 -0.95
C LEU A 44 -13.90 -11.71 -1.88
N ILE A 45 -13.59 -11.43 -3.16
CA ILE A 45 -14.62 -11.13 -4.18
C ILE A 45 -15.55 -12.32 -4.42
N LYS A 46 -15.04 -13.55 -4.35
CA LYS A 46 -15.82 -14.78 -4.56
C LYS A 46 -16.73 -15.12 -3.38
N THR A 47 -16.59 -14.42 -2.26
CA THR A 47 -17.43 -14.59 -1.06
C THR A 47 -18.70 -13.74 -1.14
N ARG A 48 -19.53 -13.79 -0.09
CA ARG A 48 -20.77 -12.99 0.02
C ARG A 48 -20.54 -11.47 0.10
N LEU A 49 -19.30 -11.01 0.20
CA LEU A 49 -18.93 -9.59 0.24
C LEU A 49 -19.10 -8.90 -1.13
N GLY A 50 -19.08 -9.66 -2.23
CA GLY A 50 -19.18 -9.12 -3.57
C GLY A 50 -17.94 -8.31 -4.00
N ILE A 51 -18.00 -7.76 -5.23
CA ILE A 51 -16.85 -7.10 -5.88
C ILE A 51 -16.39 -5.86 -5.13
N ASP A 52 -17.33 -5.02 -4.67
CA ASP A 52 -16.97 -3.76 -4.01
C ASP A 52 -16.28 -3.99 -2.66
N TRP A 53 -16.86 -4.79 -1.77
CA TRP A 53 -16.25 -5.03 -0.46
C TRP A 53 -15.03 -5.95 -0.51
N GLY A 54 -14.99 -6.93 -1.42
CA GLY A 54 -13.81 -7.80 -1.59
C GLY A 54 -12.55 -7.07 -2.07
N ARG A 55 -12.73 -5.99 -2.85
CA ARG A 55 -11.65 -5.10 -3.29
C ARG A 55 -11.33 -3.97 -2.31
N ARG A 56 -12.29 -3.57 -1.47
CA ARG A 56 -12.08 -2.55 -0.42
C ARG A 56 -11.40 -3.08 0.84
N SER A 57 -11.82 -4.25 1.30
CA SER A 57 -11.45 -4.76 2.62
C SER A 57 -9.95 -5.00 2.76
N VAL A 58 -9.29 -5.47 1.71
CA VAL A 58 -7.85 -5.79 1.75
C VAL A 58 -7.00 -4.53 1.91
N PRO A 59 -7.10 -3.50 1.04
CA PRO A 59 -6.36 -2.27 1.27
C PRO A 59 -6.67 -1.59 2.59
N MET A 60 -7.94 -1.55 3.00
CA MET A 60 -8.33 -0.95 4.28
C MET A 60 -7.71 -1.69 5.47
N ALA A 61 -7.74 -3.02 5.46
CA ALA A 61 -7.12 -3.83 6.51
C ALA A 61 -5.60 -3.65 6.51
N CYS A 62 -4.97 -3.66 5.35
CA CYS A 62 -3.54 -3.42 5.20
C CYS A 62 -3.13 -2.05 5.77
N GLN A 63 -3.81 -0.97 5.38
CA GLN A 63 -3.52 0.38 5.86
C GLN A 63 -3.79 0.54 7.37
N GLY A 64 -4.87 -0.05 7.88
CA GLY A 64 -5.18 -0.05 9.31
C GLY A 64 -4.13 -0.80 10.15
N VAL A 65 -3.74 -2.00 9.71
CA VAL A 65 -2.68 -2.79 10.36
C VAL A 65 -1.34 -2.06 10.26
N ALA A 66 -1.02 -1.46 9.12
CA ALA A 66 0.20 -0.68 8.93
C ALA A 66 0.27 0.52 9.89
N ALA A 67 -0.83 1.24 10.10
CA ALA A 67 -0.87 2.35 11.05
C ALA A 67 -0.54 1.88 12.48
N VAL A 68 -1.10 0.74 12.91
CA VAL A 68 -0.79 0.16 14.21
C VAL A 68 0.68 -0.26 14.29
N LEU A 69 1.21 -0.93 13.26
CA LEU A 69 2.61 -1.37 13.21
C LEU A 69 3.59 -0.19 13.20
N LEU A 70 3.26 0.93 12.56
CA LEU A 70 4.05 2.17 12.63
C LEU A 70 4.11 2.71 14.06
N CYS A 71 2.95 2.84 14.71
CA CYS A 71 2.87 3.33 16.09
C CYS A 71 3.64 2.45 17.07
N VAL A 72 3.52 1.12 16.93
CA VAL A 72 4.24 0.15 17.78
C VAL A 72 5.74 0.18 17.47
N GLY A 73 6.12 0.08 16.19
CA GLY A 73 7.51 0.06 15.75
C GLY A 73 8.31 1.30 16.14
N ALA A 74 7.64 2.46 16.20
CA ALA A 74 8.23 3.71 16.65
C ALA A 74 8.57 3.72 18.16
N ARG A 75 7.82 2.97 18.97
CA ARG A 75 7.92 2.97 20.45
C ARG A 75 8.71 1.79 21.01
N VAL A 76 9.09 0.84 20.17
CA VAL A 76 9.91 -0.30 20.60
C VAL A 76 11.34 0.16 20.89
N GLU A 77 11.85 -0.18 22.07
CA GLU A 77 13.23 0.13 22.49
C GLU A 77 14.26 -0.78 21.82
N ASN A 78 13.94 -2.06 21.61
CA ASN A 78 14.82 -3.04 20.98
C ASN A 78 14.99 -2.76 19.47
N GLY A 79 16.23 -2.49 19.03
CA GLY A 79 16.59 -2.19 17.62
C GLY A 79 16.12 -3.23 16.61
N TYR A 80 16.45 -4.51 16.84
CA TYR A 80 16.10 -5.59 15.91
C TYR A 80 14.59 -5.83 15.85
N LEU A 81 13.89 -5.71 16.99
CA LEU A 81 12.44 -5.87 17.02
C LEU A 81 11.74 -4.74 16.27
N ALA A 82 12.22 -3.49 16.40
CA ALA A 82 11.71 -2.36 15.62
C ALA A 82 11.94 -2.57 14.11
N VAL A 83 13.10 -3.09 13.71
CA VAL A 83 13.37 -3.45 12.32
C VAL A 83 12.34 -4.46 11.81
N ALA A 84 12.11 -5.54 12.56
CA ALA A 84 11.18 -6.58 12.16
C ALA A 84 9.75 -6.04 12.00
N ILE A 85 9.28 -5.23 12.96
CA ILE A 85 7.95 -4.63 12.95
C ILE A 85 7.78 -3.64 11.79
N LEU A 86 8.75 -2.75 11.56
CA LEU A 86 8.70 -1.77 10.49
C LEU A 86 8.88 -2.40 9.09
N SER A 87 9.64 -3.50 9.01
CA SER A 87 9.74 -4.33 7.80
C SER A 87 8.42 -5.01 7.49
N LEU A 88 7.78 -5.60 8.50
CA LEU A 88 6.45 -6.18 8.38
C LEU A 88 5.42 -5.11 7.98
N CYS A 89 5.46 -3.93 8.59
CA CYS A 89 4.62 -2.79 8.22
C CYS A 89 4.75 -2.45 6.74
N THR A 90 5.99 -2.34 6.25
CA THR A 90 6.26 -2.07 4.84
C THR A 90 5.66 -3.15 3.96
N GLY A 91 5.81 -4.41 4.37
CA GLY A 91 5.19 -5.52 3.66
C GLY A 91 3.67 -5.40 3.60
N VAL A 92 3.01 -5.15 4.73
CA VAL A 92 1.56 -5.03 4.80
C VAL A 92 1.04 -3.88 3.91
N ILE A 93 1.73 -2.73 3.88
CA ILE A 93 1.39 -1.61 2.99
C ILE A 93 1.46 -2.04 1.52
N LEU A 94 2.55 -2.67 1.08
CA LEU A 94 2.71 -3.13 -0.30
C LEU A 94 1.74 -4.27 -0.66
N GLY A 95 1.26 -5.02 0.34
CA GLY A 95 0.19 -6.00 0.18
C GLY A 95 -1.10 -5.44 -0.44
N ALA A 96 -1.37 -4.14 -0.27
CA ALA A 96 -2.54 -3.49 -0.83
C ALA A 96 -2.42 -3.19 -2.33
N GLU A 97 -1.20 -3.16 -2.90
CA GLU A 97 -0.93 -2.75 -4.28
C GLU A 97 -1.72 -3.56 -5.30
N GLY A 98 -1.75 -4.89 -5.14
CA GLY A 98 -2.48 -5.77 -6.07
C GLY A 98 -3.97 -5.43 -6.15
N ALA A 99 -4.59 -5.14 -5.00
CA ALA A 99 -6.00 -4.77 -4.94
C ALA A 99 -6.25 -3.36 -5.50
N TYR A 100 -5.33 -2.41 -5.30
CA TYR A 100 -5.40 -1.07 -5.89
C TYR A 100 -5.37 -1.11 -7.41
N TRP A 101 -4.38 -1.80 -8.00
CA TRP A 101 -4.23 -1.95 -9.43
C TRP A 101 -5.40 -2.71 -10.07
N ALA A 102 -5.86 -3.79 -9.43
CA ALA A 102 -7.01 -4.53 -9.91
C ALA A 102 -8.29 -3.67 -9.89
N SER A 103 -8.50 -2.86 -8.85
CA SER A 103 -9.66 -1.97 -8.74
C SER A 103 -9.62 -0.86 -9.79
N ALA A 104 -8.47 -0.23 -9.98
CA ALA A 104 -8.28 0.80 -10.99
C ALA A 104 -8.54 0.25 -12.40
N ASN A 105 -8.00 -0.92 -12.73
CA ASN A 105 -8.22 -1.56 -14.03
C ASN A 105 -9.71 -1.88 -14.26
N GLN A 106 -10.43 -2.38 -13.24
CA GLN A 106 -11.86 -2.65 -13.33
C GLN A 106 -12.70 -1.39 -13.58
N ILE A 107 -12.37 -0.28 -12.92
CA ILE A 107 -13.10 1.00 -13.08
C ILE A 107 -12.82 1.62 -14.45
N SER A 108 -11.58 1.49 -14.94
CA SER A 108 -11.09 2.23 -16.12
C SER A 108 -11.59 1.70 -17.46
N GLY A 109 -11.96 0.42 -17.53
CA GLY A 109 -12.37 -0.22 -18.79
C GLY A 109 -11.37 0.04 -19.92
N LYS A 110 -11.82 0.72 -20.98
CA LYS A 110 -10.99 1.07 -22.16
C LYS A 110 -9.88 2.10 -21.88
N HIS A 111 -9.93 2.83 -20.76
CA HIS A 111 -8.98 3.90 -20.42
C HIS A 111 -7.94 3.47 -19.37
N ALA A 112 -7.66 2.17 -19.25
CA ALA A 112 -6.72 1.64 -18.26
C ALA A 112 -5.33 2.29 -18.30
N GLY A 113 -4.84 2.65 -19.49
CA GLY A 113 -3.55 3.35 -19.64
C GLY A 113 -3.52 4.74 -18.98
N PHE A 114 -4.61 5.51 -19.08
CA PHE A 114 -4.70 6.84 -18.46
C PHE A 114 -4.75 6.73 -16.93
N THR A 115 -5.61 5.86 -16.40
CA THR A 115 -5.72 5.66 -14.95
C THR A 115 -4.44 5.09 -14.36
N GLY A 116 -3.80 4.13 -15.03
CA GLY A 116 -2.50 3.62 -14.62
C GLY A 116 -1.41 4.68 -14.64
N GLY A 117 -1.45 5.59 -15.62
CA GLY A 117 -0.59 6.79 -15.65
C GLY A 117 -0.83 7.69 -14.44
N LEU A 118 -2.09 8.01 -14.14
CA LEU A 118 -2.46 8.86 -13.00
C LEU A 118 -2.04 8.23 -11.65
N MET A 119 -2.24 6.92 -11.49
CA MET A 119 -1.76 6.18 -10.32
C MET A 119 -0.24 6.26 -10.18
N ASN A 120 0.51 6.08 -11.28
CA ASN A 120 1.96 6.21 -11.25
C ASN A 120 2.41 7.63 -10.92
N THR A 121 1.76 8.66 -11.46
CA THR A 121 2.08 10.05 -11.12
C THR A 121 1.87 10.29 -9.63
N GLY A 122 0.74 9.86 -9.06
CA GLY A 122 0.47 9.97 -7.63
C GLY A 122 1.49 9.20 -6.78
N GLY A 123 1.80 7.96 -7.16
CA GLY A 123 2.78 7.12 -6.49
C GLY A 123 4.19 7.71 -6.50
N ASN A 124 4.64 8.22 -7.64
CA ASN A 124 5.95 8.87 -7.75
C ASN A 124 6.02 10.17 -6.96
N LEU A 125 4.97 11.00 -6.97
CA LEU A 125 4.91 12.20 -6.14
C LEU A 125 5.00 11.85 -4.65
N GLY A 126 4.25 10.85 -4.19
CA GLY A 126 4.35 10.33 -2.83
C GLY A 126 5.75 9.80 -2.52
N GLY A 127 6.36 9.08 -3.45
CA GLY A 127 7.73 8.56 -3.36
C GLY A 127 8.81 9.63 -3.30
N VAL A 128 8.59 10.80 -3.89
CA VAL A 128 9.50 11.96 -3.80
C VAL A 128 9.29 12.75 -2.52
N ILE A 129 8.05 12.97 -2.10
CA ILE A 129 7.72 13.78 -0.92
C ILE A 129 8.03 13.02 0.38
N SER A 130 7.69 11.73 0.46
CA SER A 130 7.87 10.91 1.66
C SER A 130 9.29 10.90 2.25
N PRO A 131 10.36 10.65 1.47
CA PRO A 131 11.72 10.57 2.01
C PRO A 131 12.28 11.92 2.43
N THR A 132 11.76 13.04 1.92
CA THR A 132 12.15 14.39 2.33
C THR A 132 11.37 14.84 3.56
N LEU A 133 10.06 14.60 3.59
CA LEU A 133 9.20 15.06 4.67
C LEU A 133 9.42 14.28 5.97
N THR A 134 9.67 12.96 5.89
CA THR A 134 9.80 12.12 7.08
C THR A 134 10.99 12.53 7.98
N PRO A 135 12.22 12.74 7.46
CA PRO A 135 13.34 13.20 8.27
C PRO A 135 13.15 14.63 8.80
N ILE A 136 12.57 15.55 8.02
CA ILE A 136 12.27 16.91 8.49
C ILE A 136 11.32 16.87 9.69
N LEU A 137 10.25 16.09 9.60
CA LEU A 137 9.34 15.90 10.73
C LEU A 137 10.05 15.24 11.92
N ALA A 138 10.94 14.28 11.67
CA ALA A 138 11.69 13.62 12.71
C ALA A 138 12.71 14.54 13.39
N GLU A 139 13.29 15.51 12.67
CA GLU A 139 14.23 16.50 13.21
C GLU A 139 13.50 17.53 14.10
N HIS A 140 12.34 18.03 13.66
CA HIS A 140 11.59 19.05 14.38
C HIS A 140 10.74 18.49 15.54
N PHE A 141 10.12 17.32 15.35
CA PHE A 141 9.14 16.76 16.30
C PHE A 141 9.56 15.41 16.87
N GLY A 142 10.65 14.81 16.40
CA GLY A 142 11.09 13.47 16.83
C GLY A 142 10.50 12.34 15.99
N TRP A 143 11.22 11.22 15.95
CA TRP A 143 10.89 10.05 15.12
C TRP A 143 9.52 9.42 15.45
N VAL A 144 9.11 9.43 16.72
CA VAL A 144 7.82 8.87 17.13
C VAL A 144 6.66 9.66 16.50
N HIS A 145 6.70 10.98 16.60
CA HIS A 145 5.67 11.85 16.05
C HIS A 145 5.65 11.84 14.51
N ALA A 146 6.82 11.75 13.86
CA ALA A 146 6.91 11.60 12.41
C ALA A 146 6.25 10.29 11.91
N LEU A 147 6.44 9.19 12.64
CA LEU A 147 5.84 7.89 12.29
C LEU A 147 4.36 7.82 12.63
N ASP A 148 3.93 8.43 13.73
CA ASP A 148 2.50 8.57 14.05
C ASP A 148 1.78 9.38 12.96
N PHE A 149 2.38 10.46 12.46
CA PHE A 149 1.85 11.24 11.34
C PHE A 149 1.73 10.40 10.05
N ALA A 150 2.74 9.59 9.74
CA ALA A 150 2.66 8.66 8.61
C ALA A 150 1.52 7.63 8.80
N GLY A 151 1.31 7.15 10.02
CA GLY A 151 0.18 6.28 10.38
C GLY A 151 -1.18 6.96 10.17
N LEU A 152 -1.31 8.25 10.54
CA LEU A 152 -2.53 9.03 10.30
C LEU A 152 -2.82 9.18 8.80
N ILE A 153 -1.80 9.42 7.98
CA ILE A 153 -1.95 9.46 6.52
C ILE A 153 -2.42 8.10 5.99
N ALA A 154 -1.88 6.99 6.49
CA ALA A 154 -2.30 5.65 6.10
C ALA A 154 -3.79 5.40 6.43
N VAL A 155 -4.24 5.79 7.62
CA VAL A 155 -5.66 5.73 8.00
C VAL A 155 -6.52 6.64 7.10
N GLY A 156 -6.06 7.85 6.82
CA GLY A 156 -6.73 8.77 5.88
C GLY A 156 -6.89 8.16 4.49
N ALA A 157 -5.85 7.49 3.98
CA ALA A 157 -5.91 6.75 2.71
C ALA A 157 -6.92 5.59 2.77
N ALA A 158 -6.98 4.84 3.87
CA ALA A 158 -7.97 3.79 4.08
C ALA A 158 -9.41 4.33 4.06
N LEU A 159 -9.64 5.50 4.68
CA LEU A 159 -10.94 6.15 4.69
C LEU A 159 -11.31 6.68 3.30
N LEU A 160 -10.37 7.27 2.57
CA LEU A 160 -10.59 7.70 1.19
C LEU A 160 -10.94 6.51 0.28
N TRP A 161 -10.37 5.34 0.54
CA TRP A 161 -10.65 4.11 -0.20
C TRP A 161 -12.10 3.62 -0.07
N LEU A 162 -12.83 4.02 0.99
CA LEU A 162 -14.26 3.68 1.15
C LEU A 162 -15.13 4.23 0.02
N TRP A 163 -14.76 5.36 -0.58
CA TRP A 163 -15.53 5.97 -1.66
C TRP A 163 -15.32 5.30 -3.02
N ILE A 164 -14.29 4.46 -3.17
CA ILE A 164 -13.96 3.80 -4.44
C ILE A 164 -14.86 2.58 -4.64
N SER A 165 -15.68 2.59 -5.69
CA SER A 165 -16.63 1.51 -6.00
C SER A 165 -16.26 0.84 -7.34
N PRO A 166 -15.54 -0.29 -7.34
CA PRO A 166 -15.20 -1.02 -8.56
C PRO A 166 -16.39 -1.46 -9.41
N SER A 167 -17.57 -1.66 -8.81
CA SER A 167 -18.82 -1.99 -9.53
C SER A 167 -19.30 -0.89 -10.46
N ARG A 168 -18.89 0.36 -10.22
CA ARG A 168 -19.24 1.52 -11.04
C ARG A 168 -18.26 1.61 -12.21
N GLN A 169 -18.38 0.70 -13.18
CA GLN A 169 -17.70 0.85 -14.46
C GLN A 169 -18.06 2.22 -15.05
N ILE A 170 -17.07 2.97 -15.53
CA ILE A 170 -17.31 4.15 -16.34
C ILE A 170 -18.16 3.69 -17.53
N LYS A 171 -19.43 4.12 -17.59
CA LYS A 171 -20.40 3.75 -18.63
C LYS A 171 -19.82 4.10 -20.01
N GLY A 172 -19.12 3.15 -20.59
CA GLY A 172 -18.49 3.23 -21.90
C GLY A 172 -18.90 2.03 -22.72
N GLN A 173 -20.18 2.00 -23.07
CA GLN A 173 -20.84 1.12 -24.05
C GLN A 173 -20.67 -0.39 -23.83
N LEU A 174 -21.80 -1.01 -23.45
CA LEU A 174 -22.11 -2.39 -23.78
C LEU A 174 -21.71 -2.64 -25.24
N ILE A 175 -20.66 -3.42 -25.46
CA ILE A 175 -20.48 -4.08 -26.74
C ILE A 175 -21.62 -5.08 -26.79
N SER A 176 -22.71 -4.70 -27.44
CA SER A 176 -23.68 -5.62 -27.98
C SER A 176 -22.90 -6.71 -28.70
N ALA A 177 -22.87 -7.91 -28.13
CA ALA A 177 -22.43 -9.08 -28.86
C ALA A 177 -23.21 -9.10 -30.19
N PRO A 178 -22.56 -9.27 -31.34
CA PRO A 178 -23.30 -9.57 -32.55
C PRO A 178 -24.02 -10.90 -32.29
N SER A 179 -25.34 -10.85 -32.29
CA SER A 179 -26.17 -12.05 -32.37
C SER A 179 -25.71 -12.85 -33.58
N ILE A 180 -25.09 -14.00 -33.34
CA ILE A 180 -24.92 -15.03 -34.36
C ILE A 180 -26.34 -15.56 -34.62
N GLN A 181 -27.08 -14.86 -35.48
CA GLN A 181 -28.30 -15.35 -36.10
C GLN A 181 -28.04 -15.52 -37.58
N GLU A 182 -28.12 -16.79 -37.99
CA GLU A 182 -28.58 -17.29 -39.29
C GLU A 182 -27.85 -16.78 -40.55
N VAL A 183 -26.93 -17.62 -41.03
CA VAL A 183 -26.80 -17.87 -42.48
C VAL A 183 -26.94 -19.37 -42.67
N THR A 184 -28.18 -19.81 -42.85
CA THR A 184 -28.53 -21.01 -43.63
C THR A 184 -28.35 -20.73 -45.11
#